data_AF-A0A1X0MFN9-F1
#
_entry.id   AF-A0A1X0MFN9-F1
#
_cell.length_a   1.000
_cell.length_b   1.000
_cell.length_c   1.000
_cell.angle_alpha   90.00
_cell.angle_beta   90.00
_cell.angle_gamma   90.00
#
_symmetry.space_group_name_H-M   'P 1'
#
loop_
_entity.id
_entity.type
_entity.pdbx_description
1 polymer ?
#
loop_
_entity_poly.entity_id
_entity_poly.type
_entity_poly.pdbx_seq_one_letter_code
_entity_poly.pdbx_strand_id
1 'polypeptide(L)' 'MTRDIPVSRCIYRYDALDRLANHSVEGEASVRFFYRKNRLTTHIQGHVKRSLLQTEEHLLAQKNQNVEHVEPVC' A
#
# COMPACT_ATOMS: atom_id res chain seq x y z
N MET A 1 7.07 37.89 -2.38
CA MET A 1 6.11 36.94 -2.97
C MET A 1 6.68 35.53 -2.84
N THR A 2 6.76 35.00 -1.62
CA THR A 2 7.17 33.61 -1.39
C THR A 2 5.95 32.76 -1.73
N ARG A 3 6.05 31.90 -2.76
CA ARG A 3 4.97 30.94 -3.03
C ARG A 3 4.92 29.98 -1.85
N ASP A 4 3.83 29.97 -1.10
CA ASP A 4 3.52 28.88 -0.18
C ASP A 4 3.29 27.63 -1.02
N ILE A 5 4.33 26.81 -1.15
CA ILE A 5 4.21 25.48 -1.73
C ILE A 5 3.63 24.62 -0.61
N PRO A 6 2.42 24.06 -0.76
CA PRO A 6 1.86 23.21 0.27
C PRO A 6 2.79 22.02 0.51
N VAL A 7 3.32 21.92 1.73
CA VAL A 7 4.14 20.78 2.15
C VAL A 7 3.19 19.66 2.52
N SER A 8 3.16 18.61 1.72
CA SER A 8 2.37 17.42 2.01
C SER A 8 3.12 16.50 2.99
N ARG A 9 2.44 16.04 4.05
CA ARG A 9 2.99 15.13 5.05
C ARG A 9 2.61 13.69 4.72
N CYS A 10 3.61 12.82 4.60
CA CYS A 10 3.42 11.38 4.44
C CYS A 10 3.81 10.64 5.73
N ILE A 11 2.96 9.72 6.18
CA ILE A 11 3.24 8.81 7.30
C ILE A 11 3.60 7.46 6.71
N TYR A 12 4.72 6.90 7.14
CA TYR A 12 5.16 5.55 6.80
C TYR A 12 5.07 4.66 8.03
N ARG A 13 4.55 3.44 7.86
CA ARG A 13 4.50 2.42 8.92
C ARG A 13 5.17 1.16 8.43
N TYR A 14 6.00 0.57 9.29
CA TYR A 14 6.75 -0.63 8.99
C TYR A 14 6.22 -1.79 9.84
N ASP A 15 6.29 -3.01 9.32
CA ASP A 15 6.02 -4.22 10.08
C ASP A 15 7.23 -4.64 10.93
N ALA A 16 7.07 -5.71 11.72
CA ALA A 16 8.13 -6.21 12.62
C ALA A 16 9.39 -6.74 11.88
N LEU A 17 9.33 -6.90 10.55
CA LEU A 17 10.46 -7.27 9.71
C LEU A 17 11.07 -6.06 8.99
N ASP A 18 10.71 -4.85 9.43
CA ASP A 18 11.17 -3.58 8.88
C ASP A 18 10.79 -3.38 7.40
N ARG A 19 9.60 -3.86 7.01
CA ARG A 19 9.06 -3.67 5.65
C ARG A 19 7.93 -2.68 5.67
N LEU A 20 7.85 -1.84 4.63
CA LEU A 20 6.79 -0.86 4.49
C LEU A 20 5.41 -1.55 4.48
N ALA A 21 4.64 -1.42 5.55
CA ALA A 21 3.33 -2.02 5.69
C ALA A 21 2.21 -1.06 5.29
N ASN A 22 2.43 0.24 5.45
CA ASN A 22 1.46 1.27 5.10
C ASN A 22 2.15 2.60 4.78
N HIS A 23 1.60 3.35 3.83
CA HIS A 23 1.80 4.79 3.81
C HIS A 23 0.48 5.54 3.64
N SER A 24 0.40 6.73 4.23
CA SER A 24 -0.76 7.60 4.14
C SER A 24 -0.34 9.06 4.00
N VAL A 25 -0.91 9.73 3.02
CA VAL A 25 -0.79 11.17 2.79
C VAL A 25 -2.11 11.82 3.14
N GLU A 26 -2.08 12.99 3.77
CA GLU A 26 -3.29 13.73 4.11
C GLU A 26 -4.10 14.05 2.84
N GLY A 27 -5.39 13.73 2.86
CA GLY A 27 -6.29 13.90 1.69
C GLY A 27 -6.24 12.76 0.66
N GLU A 28 -5.35 11.77 0.82
CA GLU A 28 -5.27 10.59 -0.05
C GLU A 28 -5.67 9.31 0.68
N ALA A 29 -6.14 8.33 -0.10
CA ALA A 29 -6.43 7.01 0.44
C ALA A 29 -5.14 6.30 0.86
N SER A 30 -5.07 5.82 2.11
CA SER A 30 -3.91 5.06 2.58
C SER A 30 -3.66 3.82 1.72
N VAL A 31 -2.38 3.51 1.54
CA VAL A 31 -1.92 2.31 0.85
C VAL A 31 -1.42 1.32 1.88
N ARG A 32 -1.88 0.07 1.79
CA ARG A 32 -1.46 -1.04 2.66
C ARG A 32 -0.75 -2.09 1.82
N PHE A 33 0.31 -2.68 2.36
CA PHE A 33 1.14 -3.69 1.70
C PHE A 33 1.14 -4.99 2.52
N PHE A 34 0.98 -6.11 1.85
CA PHE A 34 0.97 -7.44 2.46
C PHE A 34 1.99 -8.32 1.76
N TYR A 35 2.84 -8.95 2.58
CA TYR A 35 3.98 -9.72 2.10
C TYR A 35 3.83 -11.19 2.45
N ARG A 36 4.28 -12.06 1.55
CA ARG A 36 4.54 -13.47 1.83
C ARG A 36 6.04 -13.70 1.74
N LYS A 37 6.67 -14.07 2.86
CA LYS A 37 8.15 -14.01 2.98
C LYS A 37 8.60 -12.60 2.56
N ASN A 38 9.62 -12.45 1.73
CA ASN A 38 10.15 -11.14 1.33
C ASN A 38 9.48 -10.54 0.08
N ARG A 39 8.31 -11.04 -0.33
CA ARG A 39 7.65 -10.65 -1.59
C ARG A 39 6.29 -10.03 -1.35
N LEU A 40 6.03 -8.89 -1.99
CA LEU A 40 4.73 -8.21 -1.96
C LEU A 40 3.68 -9.05 -2.71
N THR A 41 2.67 -9.54 -2.01
CA THR A 41 1.60 -10.33 -2.63
C THR A 41 0.33 -9.55 -2.83
N THR A 42 0.09 -8.52 -2.03
CA THR A 42 -1.12 -7.71 -2.14
C THR A 42 -0.83 -6.30 -1.71
N HIS A 43 -1.38 -5.32 -2.43
CA HIS A 43 -1.57 -3.98 -1.87
C HIS A 43 -3.00 -3.50 -2.04
N ILE A 44 -3.42 -2.63 -1.15
CA ILE A 44 -4.76 -2.04 -1.14
C ILE A 44 -4.62 -0.53 -1.03
N GLN A 45 -5.21 0.21 -1.97
CA GLN A 45 -5.29 1.67 -1.97
C GLN A 45 -6.75 2.09 -2.11
N GLY A 46 -7.30 2.67 -1.04
CA GLY A 46 -8.74 2.90 -0.94
C GLY A 46 -9.51 1.62 -1.19
N HIS A 47 -10.39 1.63 -2.19
CA HIS A 47 -11.18 0.47 -2.60
C HIS A 47 -10.48 -0.46 -3.60
N VAL A 48 -9.28 -0.13 -4.08
CA VAL A 48 -8.59 -0.95 -5.07
C VAL A 48 -7.65 -1.92 -4.37
N LYS A 49 -7.90 -3.22 -4.52
CA LYS A 49 -6.96 -4.29 -4.15
C LYS A 49 -6.27 -4.82 -5.39
N ARG A 50 -4.94 -4.84 -5.35
CA ARG A 50 -4.11 -5.52 -6.34
C ARG A 50 -3.44 -6.72 -5.70
N SER A 51 -3.69 -7.90 -6.26
CA SER A 51 -3.05 -9.15 -5.83
C SER A 51 -2.06 -9.61 -6.90
N LEU A 52 -0.88 -10.02 -6.47
CA LEU A 52 0.23 -10.46 -7.32
C LEU A 52 0.52 -11.94 -7.04
N LEU A 53 0.48 -12.75 -8.09
CA LEU A 53 0.98 -14.12 -8.08
C LEU A 53 2.37 -14.11 -8.72
N GLN A 54 3.40 -14.40 -7.94
CA GLN A 54 4.78 -14.36 -8.39
C GLN A 54 5.56 -15.56 -7.88
N THR A 55 6.52 -16.01 -8.70
CA THR A 55 7.60 -16.94 -8.32
C THR A 55 8.84 -16.12 -7.94
N GLU A 56 9.99 -16.77 -7.83
CA GLU A 56 11.21 -16.06 -7.48
C GLU A 56 11.66 -15.07 -8.57
N GLU A 57 11.48 -15.45 -9.83
CA GLU A 57 11.98 -14.70 -10.97
C GLU A 57 10.87 -13.96 -11.74
N HIS A 58 9.61 -14.39 -11.63
CA HIS A 58 8.56 -13.97 -12.55
C HIS A 58 7.25 -13.60 -11.88
N LEU A 59 6.61 -12.54 -12.38
CA LEU A 59 5.20 -12.25 -12.13
C LEU A 59 4.36 -13.13 -13.04
N LEU A 60 3.60 -14.06 -12.46
CA LEU A 60 2.75 -14.99 -13.19
C LEU A 60 1.37 -14.40 -13.47
N ALA A 61 0.81 -13.65 -12.52
CA ALA A 61 -0.49 -13.02 -12.67
C ALA A 61 -0.66 -11.79 -11.78
N GLN A 62 -1.52 -10.87 -12.23
CA GLN A 62 -1.98 -9.74 -11.45
C GLN A 62 -3.51 -9.68 -11.52
N LYS A 63 -4.14 -9.47 -10.36
CA LYS A 63 -5.59 -9.28 -10.26
C LYS A 63 -5.89 -7.94 -9.59
N ASN A 64 -6.63 -7.08 -10.28
CA ASN A 64 -7.18 -5.84 -9.73
C ASN A 64 -8.65 -6.08 -9.36
N GLN A 65 -9.05 -5.71 -8.14
CA GLN A 65 -10.42 -5.84 -7.66
C GLN A 65 -10.81 -4.57 -6.92
N ASN A 66 -12.08 -4.21 -7.04
CA ASN A 66 -12.70 -3.27 -6.12
C ASN A 66 -13.12 -4.05 -4.87
N VAL A 67 -12.75 -3.56 -3.69
CA VAL A 67 -13.05 -4.15 -2.39
C VAL A 67 -13.86 -3.14 -1.62
N GLU A 68 -14.97 -3.60 -1.05
CA GLU A 68 -15.74 -2.78 -0.11
C GLU A 68 -14.83 -2.29 1.01
N HIS A 69 -15.07 -1.07 1.49
CA HIS A 69 -14.23 -0.43 2.49
C HIS A 69 -14.16 -1.29 3.75
N VAL A 70 -13.03 -1.95 3.95
CA VAL A 70 -12.71 -2.59 5.22
C VAL A 70 -11.88 -1.59 6.02
N GLU A 71 -12.57 -0.86 6.90
CA GLU A 71 -11.96 -0.15 8.03
C GLU A 71 -11.00 -1.13 8.72
N PRO A 72 -9.69 -0.86 8.74
CA PRO A 72 -8.76 -1.73 9.44
C PRO A 72 -8.97 -1.58 10.95
N VAL A 73 -9.20 -2.72 11.63
CA VAL A 73 -8.96 -2.80 13.07
C VAL A 73 -7.45 -2.77 13.26
N CYS A 74 -6.95 -1.78 14.00
CA CYS A 74 -5.57 -1.76 14.51
C CYS A 74 -5.33 -2.90 15.48
#